data_AF-A0ABD2PJQ2-F1
#
_entry.id   AF-A0ABD2PJQ2-F1
#
_cell.length_a   1.000
_cell.length_b   1.000
_cell.length_c   1.000
_cell.angle_alpha   90.00
_cell.angle_beta   90.00
_cell.angle_gamma   90.00
#
_symmetry.space_group_name_H-M   'P 1'
#
loop_
_entity.id
_entity.type
_entity.pdbx_description
1 polymer ?
#
loop_
_entity_poly.entity_id
_entity_poly.type
_entity_poly.pdbx_seq_one_letter_code
_entity_poly.pdbx_strand_id
1 'polypeptide(L)'
;ADGAPALVNPNNLTTKEKKEYDISWRGIGYNQFASDRISVRRYIPDNREDGCKVKHYNLEGLDKTSVIVPFHNEPYTIILRLVHSILDRSPPDLLEEVILVDDASNWEIVKKPLEDYVAQLDGKVKIVRLKKRLGLIQAKMRGADAATAPILTFLDAHSECWLEPLLSEIKVNKRTVISPVIVYVNGWTLQMDNWPSSHIEWGSFTWDMYFDTRPPPKANMNRPGGPYSAI
;
A
#
# COMPACT_ATOMS: atom_id res chain seq x y z
N ALA A 1 -3.28 -1.15 19.69
CA ALA A 1 -4.31 -0.82 18.68
C ALA A 1 -4.21 0.68 18.44
N ASP A 2 -4.51 1.17 17.23
CA ASP A 2 -4.49 2.60 16.80
C ASP A 2 -3.25 3.08 16.03
N GLY A 3 -2.72 2.29 15.09
CA GLY A 3 -1.47 2.65 14.38
C GLY A 3 -0.23 2.82 15.28
N ALA A 4 -0.41 2.61 16.60
CA ALA A 4 0.60 2.65 17.63
C ALA A 4 1.66 1.57 17.43
N PRO A 5 2.89 1.80 17.94
CA PRO A 5 3.98 0.86 17.77
C PRO A 5 3.65 -0.49 18.43
N ALA A 6 3.83 -1.57 17.68
CA ALA A 6 3.89 -2.93 18.21
C ALA A 6 5.29 -3.16 18.80
N LEU A 7 5.42 -2.81 20.08
CA LEU A 7 6.67 -3.00 20.81
C LEU A 7 6.81 -4.47 21.23
N VAL A 8 7.74 -5.17 20.59
CA VAL A 8 8.16 -6.51 21.01
C VAL A 8 9.35 -6.35 21.94
N ASN A 9 9.21 -6.76 23.21
CA ASN A 9 10.33 -6.79 24.15
C ASN A 9 11.09 -8.13 24.00
N PRO A 10 12.31 -8.14 23.45
CA PRO A 10 13.04 -9.39 23.22
C PRO A 10 13.31 -10.17 24.50
N ASN A 11 13.41 -9.51 25.66
CA ASN A 11 13.69 -10.19 26.93
C ASN A 11 12.53 -11.08 27.40
N ASN A 12 11.31 -10.81 26.94
CA ASN A 12 10.12 -11.58 27.27
C ASN A 12 9.86 -12.74 26.30
N LEU A 13 10.68 -12.89 25.25
CA LEU A 13 10.51 -13.92 24.24
C LEU A 13 11.17 -15.23 24.67
N THR A 14 10.50 -16.34 24.37
CA THR A 14 11.09 -17.68 24.49
C THR A 14 12.29 -17.84 23.55
N THR A 15 13.14 -18.83 23.77
CA THR A 15 14.28 -19.11 22.87
C THR A 15 13.84 -19.36 21.42
N LYS A 16 12.67 -19.96 21.22
CA LYS A 16 12.10 -20.18 19.88
C LYS A 16 11.67 -18.85 19.25
N GLU A 17 10.92 -18.05 19.98
CA GLU A 17 10.43 -16.75 19.50
C GLU A 17 11.57 -15.76 19.24
N LYS A 18 12.63 -15.77 20.04
CA LYS A 18 13.84 -14.97 19.76
C LYS A 18 14.46 -15.33 18.42
N LYS A 19 14.52 -16.62 18.07
CA LYS A 19 15.02 -17.04 16.75
C LYS A 19 14.12 -16.55 15.63
N GLU A 20 12.80 -16.69 15.77
CA GLU A 20 11.83 -16.19 14.78
C GLU A 20 11.93 -14.66 14.61
N TYR A 21 12.07 -13.95 15.72
CA TYR A 21 12.30 -12.52 15.78
C TYR A 21 13.57 -12.10 15.02
N ASP A 22 14.71 -12.71 15.33
CA ASP A 22 16.00 -12.37 14.71
C ASP A 22 16.04 -12.71 13.20
N ILE A 23 15.40 -13.83 12.81
CA ILE A 23 15.30 -14.25 11.40
C ILE A 23 14.43 -13.29 10.59
N SER A 24 13.31 -12.85 11.17
CA SER A 24 12.35 -11.97 10.46
C SER A 24 13.04 -10.71 9.91
N TRP A 25 13.84 -10.05 10.73
CA TRP A 25 14.54 -8.83 10.34
C TRP A 25 15.60 -9.07 9.26
N ARG A 26 16.50 -10.04 9.48
CA ARG A 26 17.64 -10.28 8.58
C ARG A 26 17.22 -10.82 7.21
N GLY A 27 16.10 -11.54 7.14
CA GLY A 27 15.63 -12.14 5.89
C GLY A 27 14.77 -11.21 5.02
N ILE A 28 13.94 -10.38 5.65
CA ILE A 28 12.81 -9.70 4.97
C ILE A 28 13.00 -8.18 4.94
N GLY A 29 13.80 -7.64 5.87
CA GLY A 29 14.05 -6.20 5.98
C GLY A 29 13.06 -5.46 6.86
N TYR A 30 12.12 -6.17 7.49
CA TYR A 30 11.22 -5.63 8.51
C TYR A 30 10.74 -6.71 9.50
N ASN A 31 10.12 -6.29 10.60
CA ASN A 31 9.75 -7.12 11.74
C ASN A 31 8.46 -7.92 11.48
N GLN A 32 8.58 -9.02 10.73
CA GLN A 32 7.47 -9.96 10.51
C GLN A 32 6.92 -10.49 11.84
N PHE A 33 7.77 -10.75 12.83
CA PHE A 33 7.33 -11.30 14.11
C PHE A 33 6.31 -10.40 14.83
N ALA A 34 6.50 -9.07 14.75
CA ALA A 34 5.52 -8.09 15.19
C ALA A 34 4.28 -8.09 14.28
N SER A 35 4.45 -8.08 12.95
CA SER A 35 3.34 -8.13 11.99
C SER A 35 2.38 -9.28 12.26
N ASP A 36 2.91 -10.48 12.53
CA ASP A 36 2.11 -11.69 12.73
C ASP A 36 1.25 -11.63 14.00
N ARG A 37 1.53 -10.69 14.91
CA ARG A 37 0.78 -10.45 16.16
C ARG A 37 -0.10 -9.20 16.10
N ILE A 38 -0.11 -8.47 14.98
CA ILE A 38 -1.02 -7.35 14.74
C ILE A 38 -2.14 -7.82 13.83
N SER A 39 -3.37 -7.43 14.17
CA SER A 39 -4.54 -7.67 13.32
C SER A 39 -4.28 -7.28 11.87
N VAL A 40 -4.67 -8.16 10.94
CA VAL A 40 -4.69 -7.86 9.50
C VAL A 40 -5.74 -6.80 9.16
N ARG A 41 -6.69 -6.52 10.07
CA ARG A 41 -7.68 -5.44 9.98
C ARG A 41 -7.45 -4.36 11.05
N ARG A 42 -6.20 -3.98 11.31
CA ARG A 42 -5.89 -2.96 12.31
C ARG A 42 -6.52 -1.61 11.94
N TYR A 43 -6.98 -0.88 12.95
CA TYR A 43 -7.38 0.51 12.78
C TYR A 43 -6.16 1.39 12.48
N ILE A 44 -6.33 2.29 11.54
CA ILE A 44 -5.35 3.31 11.15
C ILE A 44 -5.98 4.66 11.46
N PRO A 45 -5.33 5.52 12.25
CA PRO A 45 -5.85 6.84 12.57
C PRO A 45 -5.92 7.72 11.31
N ASP A 46 -6.95 8.57 11.27
CA ASP A 46 -7.07 9.59 10.22
C ASP A 46 -6.08 10.74 10.47
N ASN A 47 -4.88 10.56 9.93
CA ASN A 47 -3.75 11.49 10.00
C ASN A 47 -3.80 12.58 8.91
N ARG A 48 -4.91 12.70 8.17
CA ARG A 48 -5.05 13.75 7.15
C ARG A 48 -5.14 15.12 7.81
N GLU A 49 -4.76 16.16 7.08
CA GLU A 49 -5.00 17.53 7.52
C GLU A 49 -6.49 17.88 7.48
N ASP A 50 -6.89 18.86 8.28
CA ASP A 50 -8.31 19.18 8.50
C ASP A 50 -9.03 19.57 7.19
N GLY A 51 -8.34 20.24 6.27
CA GLY A 51 -8.88 20.56 4.95
C GLY A 51 -9.20 19.32 4.09
N CYS A 52 -8.45 18.22 4.27
CA CYS A 52 -8.75 16.94 3.61
C CYS A 52 -9.91 16.20 4.28
N LYS A 53 -10.10 16.35 5.60
CA LYS A 53 -11.19 15.71 6.35
C LYS A 53 -12.57 16.25 5.97
N VAL A 54 -12.64 17.54 5.62
CA VAL A 54 -13.90 18.21 5.21
C VAL A 54 -14.17 18.11 3.71
N LYS A 55 -13.25 17.57 2.92
CA LYS A 55 -13.40 17.48 1.47
C LYS A 55 -14.32 16.31 1.11
N HIS A 56 -15.45 16.63 0.49
CA HIS A 56 -16.39 15.66 -0.04
C HIS A 56 -16.13 15.40 -1.52
N TYR A 57 -15.99 14.13 -1.88
CA TYR A 57 -15.80 13.70 -3.26
C TYR A 57 -17.12 13.19 -3.81
N ASN A 58 -17.55 13.74 -4.94
CA ASN A 58 -18.69 13.17 -5.65
C ASN A 58 -18.25 11.85 -6.30
N LEU A 59 -18.65 10.73 -5.68
CA LEU A 59 -18.33 9.39 -6.17
C LEU A 59 -19.13 9.04 -7.44
N GLU A 60 -20.24 9.75 -7.70
CA GLU A 60 -21.10 9.48 -8.83
C GLU A 60 -20.38 9.74 -10.16
N GLY A 61 -20.39 8.73 -11.02
CA GLY A 61 -19.73 8.76 -12.32
C GLY A 61 -18.20 8.88 -12.22
N LEU A 62 -17.58 8.46 -11.12
CA LEU A 62 -16.16 8.13 -11.12
C LEU A 62 -15.96 6.79 -11.84
N ASP A 63 -14.90 6.70 -12.62
CA ASP A 63 -14.47 5.46 -13.25
C ASP A 63 -13.92 4.50 -12.18
N LYS A 64 -14.21 3.21 -12.31
CA LYS A 64 -13.69 2.18 -11.40
C LYS A 64 -12.19 1.94 -11.60
N THR A 65 -11.54 1.35 -10.60
CA THR A 65 -10.13 0.99 -10.64
C THR A 65 -9.88 -0.51 -10.37
N SER A 66 -8.87 -1.05 -11.04
CA SER A 66 -8.25 -2.34 -10.76
C SER A 66 -6.97 -2.08 -9.98
N VAL A 67 -6.91 -2.57 -8.75
CA VAL A 67 -5.72 -2.43 -7.90
C VAL A 67 -4.77 -3.59 -8.19
N ILE A 68 -3.53 -3.29 -8.60
CA ILE A 68 -2.52 -4.27 -8.98
C ILE A 68 -1.41 -4.28 -7.93
N VAL A 69 -1.16 -5.45 -7.37
CA VAL A 69 -0.20 -5.67 -6.29
C VAL A 69 0.77 -6.78 -6.67
N PRO A 70 1.96 -6.45 -7.22
CA PRO A 70 3.02 -7.43 -7.40
C PRO A 70 3.62 -7.82 -6.04
N PHE A 71 3.92 -9.10 -5.85
CA PHE A 71 4.62 -9.59 -4.66
C PHE A 71 5.56 -10.75 -5.01
N HIS A 72 6.63 -10.89 -4.21
CA HIS A 72 7.55 -12.03 -4.29
C HIS A 72 8.10 -12.32 -2.90
N ASN A 73 7.78 -13.48 -2.34
CA ASN A 73 8.17 -13.87 -0.97
C ASN A 73 7.80 -12.80 0.07
N GLU A 74 6.59 -12.24 -0.04
CA GLU A 74 6.06 -11.30 0.95
C GLU A 74 5.41 -12.09 2.11
N PRO A 75 5.53 -11.65 3.38
CA PRO A 75 4.88 -12.30 4.51
C PRO A 75 3.37 -12.35 4.38
N TYR A 76 2.82 -13.50 4.76
CA TYR A 76 1.41 -13.79 4.62
C TYR A 76 0.51 -12.73 5.30
N THR A 77 0.81 -12.36 6.54
CA THR A 77 0.01 -11.38 7.29
C THR A 77 0.10 -9.97 6.72
N ILE A 78 1.19 -9.64 6.02
CA ILE A 78 1.38 -8.36 5.34
C ILE A 78 0.50 -8.29 4.09
N ILE A 79 0.52 -9.33 3.25
CA ILE A 79 -0.37 -9.44 2.08
C ILE A 79 -1.84 -9.33 2.52
N LEU A 80 -2.23 -10.07 3.57
CA LEU A 80 -3.59 -10.03 4.07
C LEU A 80 -3.98 -8.65 4.60
N ARG A 81 -3.05 -7.97 5.28
CA ARG A 81 -3.29 -6.61 5.79
C ARG A 81 -3.51 -5.61 4.67
N LEU A 82 -2.72 -5.71 3.59
CA LEU A 82 -2.93 -4.90 2.40
C LEU A 82 -4.31 -5.18 1.77
N VAL A 83 -4.66 -6.45 1.56
CA VAL A 83 -5.94 -6.83 0.95
C VAL A 83 -7.12 -6.27 1.74
N HIS A 84 -7.16 -6.46 3.05
CA HIS A 84 -8.22 -5.89 3.89
C HIS A 84 -8.16 -4.38 3.94
N SER A 85 -6.98 -3.78 3.96
CA SER A 85 -6.84 -2.32 3.89
C SER A 85 -7.50 -1.75 2.64
N ILE A 86 -7.29 -2.38 1.48
CA ILE A 86 -7.94 -1.98 0.22
C ILE A 86 -9.45 -2.19 0.30
N LEU A 87 -9.90 -3.38 0.71
CA LEU A 87 -11.33 -3.72 0.74
C LEU A 87 -12.12 -2.86 1.73
N ASP A 88 -11.58 -2.62 2.92
CA ASP A 88 -12.27 -1.91 4.00
C ASP A 88 -12.24 -0.38 3.81
N ARG A 89 -11.28 0.17 3.04
CA ARG A 89 -11.07 1.63 2.88
C ARG A 89 -11.29 2.16 1.48
N SER A 90 -11.70 1.31 0.54
CA SER A 90 -12.09 1.73 -0.80
C SER A 90 -13.60 1.68 -0.95
N PRO A 91 -14.26 2.69 -1.54
CA PRO A 91 -15.68 2.61 -1.83
C PRO A 91 -15.98 1.37 -2.70
N PRO A 92 -16.92 0.50 -2.30
CA PRO A 92 -17.21 -0.74 -3.02
C PRO A 92 -17.61 -0.51 -4.49
N ASP A 93 -18.23 0.63 -4.80
CA ASP A 93 -18.66 0.94 -6.17
C ASP A 93 -17.50 1.33 -7.10
N LEU A 94 -16.36 1.76 -6.53
CA LEU A 94 -15.18 2.21 -7.29
C LEU A 94 -14.09 1.15 -7.39
N LEU A 95 -14.06 0.19 -6.46
CA LEU A 95 -13.15 -0.94 -6.52
C LEU A 95 -13.74 -2.06 -7.38
N GLU A 96 -13.22 -2.22 -8.60
CA GLU A 96 -13.61 -3.32 -9.47
C GLU A 96 -12.99 -4.63 -8.96
N GLU A 97 -11.67 -4.63 -8.77
CA GLU A 97 -10.92 -5.83 -8.40
C GLU A 97 -9.56 -5.50 -7.79
N VAL A 98 -9.02 -6.46 -7.03
CA VAL A 98 -7.65 -6.48 -6.51
C VAL A 98 -6.92 -7.67 -7.15
N ILE A 99 -5.82 -7.38 -7.82
CA ILE A 99 -5.03 -8.32 -8.60
C ILE A 99 -3.70 -8.53 -7.88
N LEU A 100 -3.60 -9.62 -7.12
CA LEU A 100 -2.34 -10.04 -6.51
C LEU A 100 -1.51 -10.77 -7.56
N VAL A 101 -0.35 -10.23 -7.93
CA VAL A 101 0.53 -10.83 -8.93
C VAL A 101 1.73 -11.46 -8.24
N ASP A 102 1.71 -12.79 -8.14
CA ASP A 102 2.82 -13.56 -7.58
C ASP A 102 3.94 -13.71 -8.61
N ASP A 103 5.06 -13.03 -8.40
CA ASP A 103 6.27 -13.12 -9.24
C ASP A 103 7.12 -14.34 -8.86
N ALA A 104 6.51 -15.53 -8.92
CA ALA A 104 7.13 -16.82 -8.62
C ALA A 104 7.72 -16.92 -7.20
N SER A 105 6.88 -16.69 -6.19
CA SER A 105 7.22 -16.90 -4.78
C SER A 105 7.48 -18.37 -4.46
N ASN A 106 8.44 -18.60 -3.58
CA ASN A 106 8.86 -19.93 -3.15
C ASN A 106 8.24 -20.34 -1.81
N TRP A 107 7.64 -19.41 -1.07
CA TRP A 107 7.04 -19.70 0.23
C TRP A 107 5.70 -20.41 0.08
N GLU A 108 5.56 -21.59 0.68
CA GLU A 108 4.33 -22.41 0.57
C GLU A 108 3.09 -21.69 1.15
N ILE A 109 3.28 -20.87 2.19
CA ILE A 109 2.17 -20.15 2.84
C ILE A 109 1.45 -19.18 1.91
N VAL A 110 2.13 -18.63 0.89
CA VAL A 110 1.53 -17.71 -0.08
C VAL A 110 0.98 -18.40 -1.32
N LYS A 111 1.00 -19.74 -1.37
CA LYS A 111 0.44 -20.55 -2.47
C LYS A 111 -1.01 -20.93 -2.17
N LYS A 112 -1.27 -22.22 -1.94
CA LYS A 112 -2.60 -22.76 -1.68
C LYS A 112 -3.29 -22.10 -0.47
N PRO A 113 -2.62 -21.82 0.66
CA PRO A 113 -3.29 -21.16 1.78
C PRO A 113 -3.80 -19.75 1.45
N LEU A 114 -3.04 -18.99 0.66
CA LEU A 114 -3.48 -17.66 0.19
C LEU A 114 -4.66 -17.77 -0.79
N GLU A 115 -4.65 -18.76 -1.68
CA GLU A 115 -5.79 -19.03 -2.58
C GLU A 115 -7.06 -19.40 -1.80
N ASP A 116 -6.93 -20.27 -0.81
CA ASP A 116 -8.05 -20.71 0.03
C ASP A 116 -8.60 -19.55 0.87
N TYR A 117 -7.74 -18.64 1.32
CA TYR A 117 -8.16 -17.42 2.02
C TYR A 117 -8.89 -16.46 1.09
N VAL A 118 -8.30 -16.17 -0.08
CA VAL A 118 -8.87 -15.25 -1.07
C VAL A 118 -10.22 -15.75 -1.60
N ALA A 119 -10.38 -17.05 -1.77
CA ALA A 119 -11.64 -17.66 -2.19
C ALA A 119 -12.80 -17.46 -1.20
N GLN A 120 -12.52 -17.12 0.07
CA GLN A 120 -13.52 -16.83 1.09
C GLN A 120 -13.95 -15.34 1.13
N LEU A 121 -13.27 -14.48 0.35
CA LEU A 121 -13.60 -13.05 0.26
C LEU A 121 -14.74 -12.81 -0.74
N ASP A 122 -15.19 -11.56 -0.86
CA ASP A 122 -16.34 -11.12 -1.67
C ASP A 122 -16.12 -11.19 -3.21
N GLY A 123 -15.26 -12.08 -3.69
CA GLY A 123 -14.99 -12.33 -5.11
C GLY A 123 -14.20 -11.25 -5.85
N LYS A 124 -13.88 -10.13 -5.19
CA LYS A 124 -13.12 -9.01 -5.79
C LYS A 124 -11.61 -9.22 -5.85
N VAL A 125 -11.08 -10.24 -5.19
CA VAL A 125 -9.63 -10.48 -5.10
C VAL A 125 -9.27 -11.67 -5.97
N LYS A 126 -8.31 -11.49 -6.87
CA LYS A 126 -7.79 -12.55 -7.74
C LYS A 126 -6.28 -12.64 -7.68
N ILE A 127 -5.75 -13.84 -7.91
CA ILE A 127 -4.31 -14.10 -7.87
C ILE A 127 -3.84 -14.51 -9.27
N VAL A 128 -2.84 -13.78 -9.79
CA VAL A 128 -2.14 -14.10 -11.04
C VAL A 128 -0.78 -14.69 -10.68
N ARG A 129 -0.54 -15.96 -11.04
CA ARG A 129 0.71 -16.67 -10.73
C ARG A 129 1.66 -16.67 -11.92
N LEU A 130 2.86 -16.12 -11.75
CA LEU A 130 3.93 -16.21 -12.74
C LEU A 130 4.73 -17.50 -12.55
N LYS A 131 4.95 -18.24 -13.64
CA LYS A 131 5.69 -19.52 -13.62
C LYS A 131 7.19 -19.36 -13.34
N LYS A 132 7.73 -18.17 -13.57
CA LYS A 132 9.14 -17.82 -13.38
C LYS A 132 9.25 -16.38 -12.89
N ARG A 133 10.31 -16.09 -12.15
CA ARG A 133 10.60 -14.74 -11.64
C ARG A 133 10.98 -13.82 -12.81
N LEU A 134 10.14 -12.82 -13.08
CA LEU A 134 10.30 -11.83 -14.15
C LEU A 134 10.68 -10.44 -13.64
N GLY A 135 10.50 -10.19 -12.33
CA GLY A 135 10.76 -8.90 -11.70
C GLY A 135 9.54 -7.96 -11.71
N LEU A 136 9.65 -6.90 -10.92
CA LEU A 136 8.56 -5.95 -10.59
C LEU A 136 7.85 -5.40 -11.83
N ILE A 137 8.61 -4.97 -12.85
CA ILE A 137 8.04 -4.36 -14.06
C ILE A 137 7.14 -5.35 -14.79
N GLN A 138 7.63 -6.57 -15.03
CA GLN A 138 6.86 -7.59 -15.72
C GLN A 138 5.67 -8.05 -14.89
N ALA A 139 5.81 -8.15 -13.56
CA ALA A 139 4.68 -8.44 -12.69
C ALA A 139 3.59 -7.35 -12.78
N LYS A 140 3.96 -6.07 -12.77
CA LYS A 140 3.02 -4.95 -12.98
C LYS A 140 2.33 -5.04 -14.34
N MET A 141 3.09 -5.33 -15.41
CA MET A 141 2.53 -5.50 -16.76
C MET A 141 1.54 -6.67 -16.82
N ARG A 142 1.85 -7.81 -16.19
CA ARG A 142 0.94 -8.97 -16.14
C ARG A 142 -0.32 -8.70 -15.32
N GLY A 143 -0.21 -7.89 -14.28
CA GLY A 143 -1.39 -7.39 -13.55
C GLY A 143 -2.24 -6.47 -14.42
N ALA A 144 -1.60 -5.56 -15.18
CA ALA A 144 -2.29 -4.65 -16.10
C ALA A 144 -2.98 -5.40 -17.24
N ASP A 145 -2.34 -6.41 -17.83
CA ASP A 145 -2.92 -7.29 -18.86
C ASP A 145 -4.19 -8.00 -18.34
N ALA A 146 -4.23 -8.32 -17.05
CA ALA A 146 -5.35 -8.99 -16.40
C ALA A 146 -6.44 -8.03 -15.90
N ALA A 147 -6.18 -6.72 -15.87
CA ALA A 147 -7.11 -5.73 -15.34
C ALA A 147 -8.26 -5.45 -16.30
N THR A 148 -9.45 -5.23 -15.72
CA THR A 148 -10.70 -4.99 -16.47
C THR A 148 -11.22 -3.57 -16.29
N ALA A 149 -10.79 -2.86 -15.25
CA ALA A 149 -11.20 -1.49 -15.01
C ALA A 149 -10.42 -0.48 -15.89
N PRO A 150 -11.02 0.69 -16.18
CA PRO A 150 -10.37 1.74 -16.97
C PRO A 150 -9.21 2.45 -16.23
N ILE A 151 -9.19 2.42 -14.90
CA ILE A 151 -8.11 2.99 -14.08
C ILE A 151 -7.29 1.85 -13.48
N LEU A 152 -5.96 2.00 -13.51
CA LEU A 152 -5.01 1.09 -12.87
C LEU A 152 -4.40 1.77 -11.65
N THR A 153 -4.49 1.14 -10.49
CA THR A 153 -3.83 1.60 -9.26
C THR A 153 -2.76 0.59 -8.86
N PHE A 154 -1.49 0.99 -8.88
CA PHE A 154 -0.38 0.12 -8.48
C PHE A 154 -0.02 0.37 -7.02
N LEU A 155 0.06 -0.70 -6.23
CA LEU A 155 0.50 -0.65 -4.82
C LEU A 155 1.56 -1.72 -4.57
N ASP A 156 2.44 -1.44 -3.63
CA ASP A 156 3.38 -2.45 -3.12
C ASP A 156 2.68 -3.34 -2.08
N ALA A 157 3.15 -4.59 -1.94
CA ALA A 157 2.51 -5.63 -1.15
C ALA A 157 2.41 -5.34 0.37
N HIS A 158 3.12 -4.33 0.86
CA HIS A 158 3.18 -3.89 2.25
C HIS A 158 2.59 -2.48 2.47
N SER A 159 1.58 -2.10 1.68
CA SER A 159 0.90 -0.81 1.82
C SER A 159 -0.37 -0.90 2.67
N GLU A 160 -0.83 0.22 3.22
CA GLU A 160 -2.17 0.39 3.80
C GLU A 160 -2.75 1.73 3.29
N CYS A 161 -3.87 1.73 2.56
CA CYS A 161 -4.25 2.88 1.72
C CYS A 161 -5.77 3.17 1.59
N TRP A 162 -6.10 4.24 0.86
CA TRP A 162 -7.44 4.73 0.45
C TRP A 162 -7.39 5.25 -1.00
N LEU A 163 -8.53 5.49 -1.69
CA LEU A 163 -8.55 5.69 -3.17
C LEU A 163 -9.22 6.98 -3.71
N GLU A 164 -10.18 7.58 -3.00
CA GLU A 164 -11.19 8.47 -3.59
C GLU A 164 -10.61 9.76 -4.20
N PRO A 165 -9.75 10.52 -3.49
CA PRO A 165 -9.04 11.66 -4.08
C PRO A 165 -8.27 11.34 -5.37
N LEU A 166 -7.70 10.15 -5.51
CA LEU A 166 -6.93 9.79 -6.71
C LEU A 166 -7.83 9.68 -7.93
N LEU A 167 -8.97 8.99 -7.78
CA LEU A 167 -9.93 8.80 -8.87
C LEU A 167 -10.62 10.11 -9.26
N SER A 168 -10.88 11.00 -8.29
CA SER A 168 -11.46 12.31 -8.54
C SER A 168 -10.57 13.18 -9.44
N GLU A 169 -9.26 13.20 -9.22
CA GLU A 169 -8.34 14.00 -10.04
C GLU A 169 -8.19 13.43 -11.46
N ILE A 170 -8.23 12.09 -11.61
CA ILE A 170 -8.20 11.43 -12.92
C ILE A 170 -9.47 11.76 -13.74
N LYS A 171 -10.63 11.87 -13.09
CA LYS A 171 -11.88 12.28 -13.77
C LYS A 171 -11.77 13.69 -14.36
N VAL A 172 -11.11 14.62 -13.67
CA VAL A 172 -10.90 16.00 -14.16
C VAL A 172 -10.03 16.00 -15.42
N ASN A 173 -8.97 15.19 -15.44
CA ASN A 173 -8.10 15.07 -16.60
C ASN A 173 -7.55 13.64 -16.73
N LYS A 174 -8.07 12.90 -17.71
CA LYS A 174 -7.66 11.51 -17.99
C LYS A 174 -6.22 11.36 -18.49
N ARG A 175 -5.50 12.46 -18.72
CA ARG A 175 -4.05 12.46 -19.05
C ARG A 175 -3.15 12.61 -17.80
N THR A 176 -3.75 12.75 -16.61
CA THR A 176 -3.00 12.90 -15.36
C THR A 176 -2.58 11.54 -14.81
N VAL A 177 -1.30 11.42 -14.42
CA VAL A 177 -0.81 10.34 -13.55
C VAL A 177 -0.70 10.93 -12.15
N ILE A 178 -1.35 10.29 -11.17
CA ILE A 178 -1.38 10.76 -9.78
C ILE A 178 -0.71 9.76 -8.86
N SER A 179 0.01 10.27 -7.87
CA SER A 179 0.61 9.48 -6.79
C SER A 179 0.08 10.00 -5.45
N PRO A 180 -0.26 9.13 -4.50
CA PRO A 180 -0.52 9.57 -3.13
C PRO A 180 0.77 10.08 -2.49
N VAL A 181 0.62 10.81 -1.39
CA VAL A 181 1.72 11.05 -0.45
C VAL A 181 2.03 9.71 0.22
N ILE A 182 3.29 9.27 0.11
CA ILE A 182 3.74 8.01 0.70
C ILE A 182 4.10 8.27 2.16
N VAL A 183 3.36 7.66 3.07
CA VAL A 183 3.62 7.75 4.52
C VAL A 183 4.52 6.59 4.95
N TYR A 184 5.49 6.88 5.80
CA TYR A 184 6.39 5.86 6.33
C TYR A 184 5.68 4.98 7.37
N VAL A 185 5.86 3.67 7.24
CA VAL A 185 5.51 2.69 8.28
C VAL A 185 6.83 2.15 8.83
N ASN A 186 7.04 2.31 10.14
CA ASN A 186 8.25 1.89 10.79
C ASN A 186 8.45 0.37 10.65
N GLY A 187 9.53 -0.06 10.00
CA GLY A 187 9.79 -1.48 9.76
C GLY A 187 9.97 -2.32 11.03
N TRP A 188 10.24 -1.70 12.18
CA TRP A 188 10.44 -2.40 13.45
C TRP A 188 9.16 -2.49 14.29
N THR A 189 8.45 -1.37 14.42
CA THR A 189 7.27 -1.26 15.28
C THR A 189 5.96 -1.33 14.52
N LEU A 190 6.00 -1.25 13.19
CA LEU A 190 4.84 -1.06 12.31
C LEU A 190 4.01 0.17 12.65
N GLN A 191 4.57 1.12 13.40
CA GLN A 191 3.94 2.40 13.66
C GLN A 191 3.83 3.18 12.36
N MET A 192 2.66 3.76 12.11
CA MET A 192 2.49 4.65 10.97
C MET A 192 2.86 6.07 11.38
N ASP A 193 3.69 6.72 10.56
CA ASP A 193 4.08 8.10 10.79
C ASP A 193 2.88 9.05 10.58
N ASN A 194 2.94 10.20 11.27
CA ASN A 194 1.96 11.27 11.17
C ASN A 194 2.69 12.58 10.85
N TRP A 195 3.26 12.66 9.65
CA TRP A 195 3.98 13.86 9.22
C TRP A 195 2.98 14.91 8.71
N PRO A 196 3.13 16.19 9.11
CA PRO A 196 2.28 17.26 8.59
C PRO A 196 2.59 17.53 7.11
N SER A 197 1.66 18.18 6.40
CA SER A 197 1.83 18.45 4.96
C SER A 197 3.08 19.26 4.61
N SER A 198 3.57 20.06 5.56
CA SER A 198 4.81 20.82 5.42
C SER A 198 6.06 19.97 5.15
N HIS A 199 6.00 18.66 5.45
CA HIS A 199 7.07 17.70 5.19
C HIS A 199 6.86 16.88 3.92
N ILE A 200 5.82 17.15 3.14
CA ILE A 200 5.67 16.50 1.85
C ILE A 200 6.83 16.93 0.95
N GLU A 201 7.38 15.98 0.21
CA GLU A 201 8.44 16.23 -0.76
C GLU A 201 7.99 15.75 -2.14
N TRP A 202 8.61 16.30 -3.18
CA TRP A 202 8.36 15.93 -4.57
C TRP A 202 9.46 15.01 -5.06
N GLY A 203 9.07 14.06 -5.91
CA GLY A 203 10.03 13.18 -6.59
C GLY A 203 10.92 13.97 -7.54
N SER A 204 12.22 13.71 -7.45
CA SER A 204 13.30 14.26 -8.27
C SER A 204 14.28 13.14 -8.63
N PHE A 205 15.31 13.47 -9.40
CA PHE A 205 16.42 12.57 -9.64
C PHE A 205 17.75 13.34 -9.62
N THR A 206 18.81 12.63 -9.28
CA THR A 206 20.21 13.10 -9.39
C THR A 206 20.80 12.69 -10.74
N TRP A 207 21.94 13.27 -11.12
CA TRP A 207 22.54 13.04 -12.44
C TRP A 207 23.06 11.61 -12.68
N ASP A 208 23.24 10.83 -11.62
CA ASP A 208 23.51 9.39 -11.65
C ASP A 208 22.21 8.55 -11.73
N MET A 209 21.07 9.19 -12.02
CA MET A 209 19.76 8.57 -12.20
C MET A 209 19.18 7.90 -10.94
N TYR A 210 19.61 8.34 -9.76
CA TYR A 210 19.01 7.92 -8.49
C TYR A 210 17.76 8.76 -8.19
N PHE A 211 16.70 8.12 -7.70
CA PHE A 211 15.49 8.82 -7.25
C PHE A 211 15.77 9.55 -5.94
N ASP A 212 15.46 10.83 -5.88
CA ASP A 212 15.66 11.68 -4.71
C ASP A 212 14.35 12.41 -4.39
N THR A 213 14.17 12.84 -3.15
CA THR A 213 13.04 13.66 -2.75
C THR A 213 13.51 15.08 -2.48
N ARG A 214 12.74 16.08 -2.90
CA ARG A 214 13.07 17.49 -2.71
C ARG A 214 11.85 18.29 -2.26
N PRO A 215 12.04 19.33 -1.43
CA PRO A 215 10.98 20.27 -1.16
C PRO A 215 10.45 20.88 -2.46
N PRO A 216 9.14 21.15 -2.55
CA PRO A 216 8.56 21.79 -3.73
C PRO A 216 9.16 23.18 -3.96
N PRO A 217 9.17 23.69 -5.20
CA PRO A 217 9.52 25.08 -5.46
C PRO A 217 8.59 26.05 -4.70
N LYS A 218 9.11 27.18 -4.23
CA LYS A 218 8.31 28.20 -3.49
C LYS A 218 7.05 28.65 -4.25
N ALA A 219 7.12 28.72 -5.58
CA ALA A 219 5.97 29.08 -6.42
C ALA A 219 4.81 28.07 -6.31
N ASN A 220 5.11 26.81 -6.02
CA ASN A 220 4.15 25.72 -5.89
C ASN A 220 3.64 25.53 -4.46
N MET A 221 4.40 26.00 -3.45
CA MET A 221 3.95 25.98 -2.05
C MET A 221 2.65 26.78 -1.85
N ASN A 222 2.49 27.87 -2.60
CA ASN A 222 1.31 28.74 -2.51
C ASN A 222 0.21 28.39 -3.53
N ARG A 223 0.31 27.25 -4.24
CA ARG A 223 -0.67 26.88 -5.26
C ARG A 223 -1.98 26.46 -4.58
N PRO A 224 -3.13 27.11 -4.88
CA PRO A 224 -4.42 26.68 -4.34
C PRO A 224 -4.72 25.22 -4.68
N GLY A 225 -5.09 24.42 -3.68
CA GLY A 225 -5.34 22.99 -3.82
C GLY A 225 -4.07 22.13 -3.88
N GLY A 226 -2.89 22.73 -3.68
CA GLY A 226 -1.65 21.99 -3.46
C GLY A 226 -1.59 21.41 -2.05
N PRO A 227 -0.72 20.41 -1.80
CA PRO A 227 -0.63 19.79 -0.47
C PRO A 227 -0.29 20.76 0.65
N TYR A 228 0.32 21.90 0.34
CA TYR A 228 0.87 22.88 1.29
C TYR A 228 0.07 24.19 1.37
N SER A 229 -0.95 24.36 0.52
CA SER A 229 -1.80 25.54 0.62
C SER A 229 -2.77 25.32 1.77
N ALA A 230 -2.80 26.24 2.73
CA ALA A 230 -3.94 26.36 3.63
C ALA A 230 -5.20 26.47 2.74
N ILE A 231 -6.09 25.48 2.84
CA ILE A 231 -7.39 25.51 2.17
C ILE A 231 -8.26 26.56 2.86
#